data_AF-A0A9D8DZ84-F1
#
_entry.id   AF-A0A9D8DZ84-F1
#
_cell.length_a   1.000
_cell.length_b   1.000
_cell.length_c   1.000
_cell.angle_alpha   90.00
_cell.angle_beta   90.00
_cell.angle_gamma   90.00
#
_symmetry.space_group_name_H-M   'P 1'
#
loop_
_entity.id
_entity.type
_entity.pdbx_description
1 polymer ?
#
loop_
_entity_poly.entity_id
_entity_poly.type
_entity_poly.pdbx_seq_one_letter_code
_entity_poly.pdbx_strand_id
1 'polypeptide(L)'
;MSGEEGATVERTGTSTRGGWFDGVGFGMFVHWDPASQGGLEVSWPMVGGVFSLPRCQAVAPEEYWSYADTFDPREWDPQDLARRARAAGMRYVVFTTRHHAGYAMWDTAYGDHKITASPYGRDLLAELVVALRAEGLRVGFYYSLSDWHHADYPPFTAEQLPYRFDRMTVPTDEQAERYRAYLMGQLRELLTGYGPIDLLWFDGQWERPGPWWRPADIAELARSLHPDILINDRLPGHGDF
;
A
#
# COMPACT_ATOMS: atom_id res chain seq x y z
N MET A 1 16.69 -56.20 -29.38
CA MET A 1 17.42 -54.93 -29.53
C MET A 1 16.58 -54.07 -30.46
N SER A 2 16.03 -52.91 -30.13
CA SER A 2 16.01 -52.09 -28.92
C SER A 2 14.91 -51.07 -29.24
N GLY A 3 13.78 -51.13 -28.56
CA GLY A 3 12.76 -50.08 -28.62
C GLY A 3 13.02 -49.12 -27.47
N GLU A 4 13.53 -47.93 -27.75
CA GLU A 4 13.57 -46.84 -26.77
C GLU A 4 12.19 -46.19 -26.73
N GLU A 5 11.41 -46.52 -25.70
CA GLU A 5 10.26 -45.72 -25.29
C GLU A 5 10.81 -44.40 -24.73
N GLY A 6 10.72 -43.34 -25.52
CA GLY A 6 10.93 -41.99 -25.06
C GLY A 6 9.85 -41.64 -24.04
N ALA A 7 10.21 -41.63 -22.76
CA ALA A 7 9.38 -41.08 -21.71
C ALA A 7 9.14 -39.59 -22.02
N THR A 8 7.92 -39.27 -22.46
CA THR A 8 7.42 -37.89 -22.44
C THR A 8 7.39 -37.44 -21.00
N VAL A 9 8.35 -36.61 -20.63
CA VAL A 9 8.30 -35.80 -19.41
C VAL A 9 7.07 -34.92 -19.55
N GLU A 10 6.00 -35.25 -18.82
CA GLU A 10 4.90 -34.32 -18.57
C GLU A 10 5.52 -33.06 -17.97
N ARG A 11 5.50 -31.97 -18.73
CA ARG A 11 5.75 -30.64 -18.20
C ARG A 11 4.61 -30.35 -17.24
N THR A 12 4.85 -30.59 -15.95
CA THR A 12 4.01 -30.06 -14.87
C THR A 12 3.83 -28.57 -15.14
N GLY A 13 2.56 -28.14 -15.13
CA GLY A 13 2.12 -26.86 -15.65
C GLY A 13 2.98 -25.71 -15.14
N THR A 14 3.34 -24.80 -16.04
CA THR A 14 3.82 -23.47 -15.69
C THR A 14 2.79 -22.83 -14.76
N SER A 15 3.11 -22.74 -13.46
CA SER A 15 2.40 -21.86 -12.54
C SER A 15 2.38 -20.47 -13.17
N THR A 16 1.21 -20.01 -13.62
CA THR A 16 1.05 -18.62 -14.01
C THR A 16 1.19 -17.77 -12.76
N ARG A 17 2.07 -16.76 -12.80
CA ARG A 17 2.20 -15.79 -11.70
C ARG A 17 0.82 -15.31 -11.31
N GLY A 18 0.51 -15.35 -10.01
CA GLY A 18 -0.78 -14.90 -9.53
C GLY A 18 -1.99 -15.76 -9.92
N GLY A 19 -1.79 -17.00 -10.38
CA GLY A 19 -2.89 -17.92 -10.71
C GLY A 19 -3.82 -18.25 -9.54
N TRP A 20 -3.47 -17.84 -8.31
CA TRP A 20 -4.39 -17.89 -7.18
C TRP A 20 -5.51 -16.84 -7.26
N PHE A 21 -5.28 -15.70 -7.92
CA PHE A 21 -6.22 -14.58 -7.96
C PHE A 21 -7.35 -14.85 -8.95
N ASP A 22 -7.02 -15.57 -10.03
CA ASP A 22 -7.99 -16.13 -10.95
C ASP A 22 -8.92 -17.10 -10.20
N GLY A 23 -10.21 -16.77 -10.17
CA GLY A 23 -11.24 -17.60 -9.53
C GLY A 23 -11.40 -17.44 -8.01
N VAL A 24 -10.58 -16.59 -7.36
CA VAL A 24 -10.76 -16.25 -5.93
C VAL A 24 -11.87 -15.22 -5.73
N GLY A 25 -12.01 -14.26 -6.64
CA GLY A 25 -13.18 -13.39 -6.85
C GLY A 25 -13.52 -12.35 -5.77
N PHE A 26 -13.25 -12.62 -4.48
CA PHE A 26 -13.73 -11.77 -3.38
C PHE A 26 -12.69 -11.52 -2.30
N GLY A 27 -12.42 -10.24 -2.03
CA GLY A 27 -11.49 -9.77 -1.01
C GLY A 27 -11.98 -8.52 -0.29
N MET A 28 -11.31 -8.17 0.80
CA MET A 28 -11.56 -6.96 1.58
C MET A 28 -10.53 -5.89 1.21
N PHE A 29 -10.97 -4.63 1.11
CA PHE A 29 -10.08 -3.48 1.14
C PHE A 29 -10.32 -2.71 2.43
N VAL A 30 -9.26 -2.41 3.17
CA VAL A 30 -9.30 -1.62 4.40
C VAL A 30 -8.52 -0.33 4.16
N HIS A 31 -9.23 0.79 4.15
CA HIS A 31 -8.65 2.14 4.20
C HIS A 31 -8.78 2.66 5.62
N TRP A 32 -7.66 2.87 6.29
CA TRP A 32 -7.63 3.31 7.68
C TRP A 32 -6.33 4.03 8.01
N ASP A 33 -6.46 5.14 8.73
CA ASP A 33 -5.35 5.93 9.28
C ASP A 33 -5.84 6.74 10.51
N PRO A 34 -4.97 7.54 11.17
CA PRO A 34 -5.35 8.32 12.34
C PRO A 34 -6.54 9.26 12.16
N ALA A 35 -6.72 9.84 10.97
CA ALA A 35 -7.78 10.81 10.72
C ALA A 35 -9.18 10.16 10.75
N SER A 36 -9.25 8.84 10.59
CA SER A 36 -10.50 8.08 10.71
C SER A 36 -11.17 8.24 12.08
N GLN A 37 -10.41 8.53 13.15
CA GLN A 37 -11.00 8.81 14.47
C GLN A 37 -11.86 10.09 14.49
N GLY A 38 -11.56 11.05 13.60
CA GLY A 38 -12.34 12.26 13.37
C GLY A 38 -13.52 12.06 12.42
N GLY A 39 -13.76 10.84 11.94
CA GLY A 39 -14.77 10.56 10.92
C GLY A 39 -14.40 11.09 9.54
N LEU A 40 -13.11 11.33 9.29
CA LEU A 40 -12.58 11.84 8.04
C LEU A 40 -12.27 10.71 7.05
N GLU A 41 -12.39 11.03 5.77
CA GLU A 41 -11.91 10.18 4.69
C GLU A 41 -10.37 10.14 4.67
N VAL A 42 -9.78 9.07 4.14
CA VAL A 42 -8.32 8.91 4.16
C VAL A 42 -7.65 9.84 3.14
N SER A 43 -6.81 10.74 3.65
CA SER A 43 -5.95 11.75 3.00
C SER A 43 -6.63 12.87 2.23
N TRP A 44 -7.69 12.57 1.48
CA TRP A 44 -8.36 13.53 0.60
C TRP A 44 -8.91 14.81 1.28
N PRO A 45 -9.37 14.76 2.55
CA PRO A 45 -9.73 15.96 3.33
C PRO A 45 -8.67 17.06 3.32
N MET A 46 -7.39 16.68 3.41
CA MET A 46 -6.25 17.61 3.48
C MET A 46 -6.10 18.46 2.22
N VAL A 47 -6.54 17.95 1.08
CA VAL A 47 -6.40 18.61 -0.22
C VAL A 47 -7.71 19.22 -0.73
N GLY A 48 -8.70 19.34 0.16
CA GLY A 48 -10.03 19.88 -0.13
C GLY A 48 -10.97 18.89 -0.84
N GLY A 49 -10.60 17.61 -0.87
CA GLY A 49 -11.34 16.54 -1.55
C GLY A 49 -11.08 16.45 -3.06
N VAL A 50 -11.78 15.52 -3.69
CA VAL A 50 -11.79 15.31 -5.14
C VAL A 50 -13.20 15.14 -5.63
N PHE A 51 -13.43 15.32 -6.93
CA PHE A 51 -14.76 15.19 -7.54
C PHE A 51 -15.42 13.83 -7.26
N SER A 52 -14.63 12.77 -7.09
CA SER A 52 -15.11 11.41 -6.75
C SER A 52 -15.58 11.28 -5.30
N LEU A 53 -15.23 12.23 -4.43
CA LEU A 53 -15.59 12.28 -3.02
C LEU A 53 -16.38 13.56 -2.74
N PRO A 54 -17.61 13.71 -3.27
CA PRO A 54 -18.38 14.95 -3.21
C PRO A 54 -18.84 15.34 -1.80
N ARG A 55 -18.65 14.45 -0.81
CA ARG A 55 -18.94 14.69 0.61
C ARG A 55 -17.68 14.76 1.48
N CYS A 56 -16.50 14.83 0.85
CA CYS A 56 -15.23 14.97 1.56
C CYS A 56 -15.25 16.24 2.42
N GLN A 57 -14.91 16.11 3.69
CA GLN A 57 -14.82 17.24 4.61
C GLN A 57 -13.42 17.82 4.47
N ALA A 58 -13.30 19.07 3.99
CA ALA A 58 -11.99 19.71 3.91
C ALA A 58 -11.47 20.02 5.32
N VAL A 59 -10.18 19.74 5.56
CA VAL A 59 -9.46 20.10 6.79
C VAL A 59 -8.09 20.64 6.43
N ALA A 60 -7.49 21.44 7.31
CA ALA A 60 -6.11 21.88 7.11
C ALA A 60 -5.13 20.68 7.21
N PRO A 61 -4.02 20.66 6.45
CA PRO A 61 -2.98 19.62 6.58
C PRO A 61 -2.50 19.40 8.01
N GLU A 62 -2.25 20.48 8.75
CA GLU A 62 -1.78 20.42 10.12
C GLU A 62 -2.83 19.79 11.05
N GLU A 63 -4.11 20.09 10.82
CA GLU A 63 -5.22 19.45 11.54
C GLU A 63 -5.29 17.96 11.20
N TYR A 64 -5.18 17.59 9.92
CA TYR A 64 -5.20 16.21 9.47
C TYR A 64 -4.10 15.37 10.15
N TRP A 65 -2.86 15.85 10.16
CA TRP A 65 -1.76 15.13 10.76
C TRP A 65 -1.79 15.12 12.28
N SER A 66 -2.39 16.14 12.93
CA SER A 66 -2.52 16.19 14.39
C SER A 66 -3.31 15.01 14.99
N TYR A 67 -4.15 14.34 14.19
CA TYR A 67 -4.84 13.14 14.63
C TYR A 67 -3.87 12.01 15.04
N ALA A 68 -2.65 11.97 14.51
CA ALA A 68 -1.64 11.01 14.94
C ALA A 68 -1.28 11.15 16.43
N ASP A 69 -1.29 12.37 16.98
CA ASP A 69 -0.89 12.66 18.36
C ASP A 69 -1.82 12.04 19.40
N THR A 70 -3.07 11.73 19.02
CA THR A 70 -4.09 11.14 19.89
C THR A 70 -4.51 9.73 19.49
N PHE A 71 -3.91 9.17 18.43
CA PHE A 71 -4.39 7.91 17.87
C PHE A 71 -3.99 6.70 18.72
N ASP A 72 -4.99 6.15 19.42
CA ASP A 72 -4.94 4.94 20.23
C ASP A 72 -6.20 4.08 20.02
N PRO A 73 -6.20 3.16 19.02
CA PRO A 73 -7.34 2.31 18.72
C PRO A 73 -7.47 1.19 19.75
N ARG A 74 -7.97 1.51 20.94
CA ARG A 74 -8.10 0.60 22.09
C ARG A 74 -8.98 -0.63 21.84
N GLU A 75 -9.87 -0.56 20.86
CA GLU A 75 -10.77 -1.65 20.45
C GLU A 75 -10.25 -2.42 19.22
N TRP A 76 -8.99 -2.18 18.81
CA TRP A 76 -8.38 -2.90 17.70
C TRP A 76 -8.24 -4.40 18.01
N ASP A 77 -9.00 -5.21 17.27
CA ASP A 77 -8.95 -6.67 17.30
C ASP A 77 -8.72 -7.20 15.86
N PRO A 78 -7.44 -7.41 15.45
CA PRO A 78 -7.12 -7.91 14.12
C PRO A 78 -7.64 -9.34 13.91
N GLN A 79 -7.74 -10.15 14.98
CA GLN A 79 -8.28 -11.51 14.89
C GLN A 79 -9.78 -11.49 14.57
N ASP A 80 -10.54 -10.55 15.15
CA ASP A 80 -11.96 -10.38 14.83
C ASP A 80 -12.17 -9.93 13.38
N LEU A 81 -11.37 -8.97 12.90
CA LEU A 81 -11.40 -8.56 11.51
C LEU A 81 -11.12 -9.73 10.56
N ALA A 82 -10.07 -10.51 10.85
CA ALA A 82 -9.71 -11.68 10.04
C ALA A 82 -10.82 -12.74 10.04
N ARG A 83 -11.38 -13.08 11.21
CA ARG A 83 -12.50 -14.03 11.33
C ARG A 83 -13.71 -13.57 10.53
N ARG A 84 -14.07 -12.29 10.61
CA ARG A 84 -15.21 -11.71 9.87
C ARG A 84 -14.98 -11.72 8.37
N ALA A 85 -13.79 -11.35 7.92
CA ALA A 85 -13.42 -11.41 6.50
C ALA A 85 -13.56 -12.84 5.97
N ARG A 86 -13.01 -13.82 6.71
CA ARG A 86 -13.12 -15.24 6.35
C ARG A 86 -14.56 -15.73 6.35
N ALA A 87 -15.34 -15.39 7.38
CA ALA A 87 -16.75 -15.77 7.50
C ALA A 87 -17.62 -15.17 6.38
N ALA A 88 -17.27 -13.98 5.89
CA ALA A 88 -17.92 -13.36 4.74
C ALA A 88 -17.56 -14.05 3.40
N GLY A 89 -16.64 -15.02 3.39
CA GLY A 89 -16.19 -15.72 2.20
C GLY A 89 -15.03 -15.02 1.46
N MET A 90 -14.47 -13.96 2.03
CA MET A 90 -13.32 -13.28 1.45
C MET A 90 -12.07 -14.18 1.56
N ARG A 91 -11.15 -14.00 0.61
CA ARG A 91 -9.96 -14.84 0.48
C ARG A 91 -8.65 -14.09 0.62
N TYR A 92 -8.71 -12.76 0.53
CA TYR A 92 -7.57 -11.87 0.69
C TYR A 92 -8.04 -10.55 1.30
N VAL A 93 -7.10 -9.84 1.94
CA VAL A 93 -7.31 -8.50 2.47
C VAL A 93 -6.20 -7.60 1.94
N VAL A 94 -6.58 -6.42 1.42
CA VAL A 94 -5.65 -5.35 1.06
C VAL A 94 -5.77 -4.23 2.09
N PHE A 95 -4.67 -3.90 2.76
CA PHE A 95 -4.64 -2.88 3.81
C PHE A 95 -3.81 -1.67 3.39
N THR A 96 -4.28 -0.45 3.67
CA THR A 96 -3.54 0.80 3.47
C THR A 96 -2.34 0.88 4.40
N THR A 97 -1.18 0.42 3.93
CA THR A 97 0.08 0.55 4.69
C THR A 97 0.50 2.01 4.79
N ARG A 98 0.36 2.76 3.69
CA ARG A 98 0.50 4.22 3.63
C ARG A 98 -0.37 4.77 2.51
N HIS A 99 -1.22 5.75 2.84
CA HIS A 99 -2.03 6.49 1.86
C HIS A 99 -1.36 7.83 1.49
N HIS A 100 -2.00 8.66 0.67
CA HIS A 100 -1.42 9.89 0.14
C HIS A 100 -0.94 10.88 1.22
N ALA A 101 -1.54 10.88 2.42
CA ALA A 101 -1.13 11.73 3.53
C ALA A 101 0.24 11.33 4.14
N GLY A 102 0.84 10.23 3.71
CA GLY A 102 2.19 9.82 4.09
C GLY A 102 2.30 9.03 5.39
N TYR A 103 1.23 8.91 6.18
CA TYR A 103 1.26 8.21 7.46
C TYR A 103 1.46 6.70 7.28
N ALA A 104 2.53 6.17 7.86
CA ALA A 104 2.87 4.75 7.80
C ALA A 104 2.16 3.97 8.91
N MET A 105 1.32 3.01 8.55
CA MET A 105 0.59 2.12 9.47
C MET A 105 1.43 0.92 9.95
N TRP A 106 2.76 1.02 9.85
CA TRP A 106 3.73 0.02 10.27
C TRP A 106 4.98 0.67 10.88
N ASP A 107 5.85 -0.11 11.53
CA ASP A 107 7.07 0.41 12.15
C ASP A 107 8.21 0.66 11.15
N THR A 108 8.07 1.67 10.30
CA THR A 108 9.12 2.04 9.33
C THR A 108 10.35 2.67 10.01
N ALA A 109 11.55 2.38 9.54
CA ALA A 109 12.76 3.11 9.93
C ALA A 109 12.92 4.45 9.19
N TYR A 110 12.06 4.72 8.21
CA TYR A 110 12.14 5.90 7.34
C TYR A 110 11.34 7.10 7.86
N GLY A 111 11.53 7.43 9.14
CA GLY A 111 10.94 8.62 9.79
C GLY A 111 9.88 8.30 10.83
N ASP A 112 9.40 9.35 11.49
CA ASP A 112 8.53 9.25 12.68
C ASP A 112 7.04 9.48 12.37
N HIS A 113 6.67 9.75 11.11
CA HIS A 113 5.28 9.88 10.69
C HIS A 113 4.63 8.49 10.50
N LYS A 114 4.55 7.73 11.60
CA LYS A 114 4.24 6.31 11.65
C LYS A 114 3.48 5.89 12.90
N ILE A 115 2.80 4.75 12.83
CA ILE A 115 1.93 4.22 13.90
C ILE A 115 2.64 3.98 15.23
N THR A 116 3.90 3.55 15.22
CA THR A 116 4.65 3.30 16.46
C THR A 116 5.08 4.57 17.18
N ALA A 117 4.97 5.73 16.54
CA ALA A 117 5.17 7.03 17.17
C ALA A 117 3.89 7.60 17.80
N SER A 118 2.72 7.00 17.53
CA SER A 118 1.45 7.42 18.14
C SER A 118 1.30 6.83 19.55
N PRO A 119 0.30 7.28 20.34
CA PRO A 119 -0.02 6.67 21.63
C PRO A 119 -0.32 5.16 21.58
N TYR A 120 -0.71 4.61 20.42
CA TYR A 120 -0.85 3.16 20.22
C TYR A 120 0.47 2.40 20.42
N GLY A 121 1.58 2.97 19.94
CA GLY A 121 2.95 2.52 20.20
C GLY A 121 3.31 1.13 19.68
N ARG A 122 2.46 0.49 18.87
CA ARG A 122 2.62 -0.89 18.39
C ARG A 122 2.55 -0.96 16.86
N ASP A 123 3.19 -1.97 16.31
CA ASP A 123 3.14 -2.26 14.88
C ASP A 123 1.79 -2.92 14.51
N LEU A 124 0.86 -2.07 14.10
CA LEU A 124 -0.50 -2.48 13.73
C LEU A 124 -0.53 -3.42 12.53
N LEU A 125 0.34 -3.17 11.53
CA LEU A 125 0.42 -3.99 10.33
C LEU A 125 0.90 -5.41 10.66
N ALA A 126 1.91 -5.55 11.52
CA ALA A 126 2.42 -6.86 11.93
C ALA A 126 1.33 -7.72 12.57
N GLU A 127 0.52 -7.12 13.45
CA GLU A 127 -0.58 -7.81 14.12
C GLU A 127 -1.69 -8.24 13.16
N LEU A 128 -2.05 -7.36 12.22
CA LEU A 128 -3.00 -7.68 11.16
C LEU A 128 -2.51 -8.86 10.32
N VAL A 129 -1.27 -8.82 9.86
CA VAL A 129 -0.69 -9.87 9.00
C VAL A 129 -0.70 -11.24 9.70
N VAL A 130 -0.38 -11.28 10.99
CA VAL A 130 -0.46 -12.53 11.79
C VAL A 130 -1.90 -13.04 11.84
N ALA A 131 -2.88 -12.18 12.11
CA ALA A 131 -4.28 -12.56 12.19
C ALA A 131 -4.85 -13.05 10.86
N LEU A 132 -4.55 -12.35 9.75
CA LEU A 132 -4.99 -12.75 8.42
C LEU A 132 -4.49 -14.15 8.04
N ARG A 133 -3.21 -14.43 8.30
CA ARG A 133 -2.61 -15.73 8.03
C ARG A 133 -3.21 -16.84 8.88
N ALA A 134 -3.52 -16.57 10.15
CA ALA A 134 -4.18 -17.54 11.03
C ALA A 134 -5.54 -17.99 10.46
N GLU A 135 -6.25 -17.12 9.74
CA GLU A 135 -7.53 -17.42 9.08
C GLU A 135 -7.37 -17.91 7.61
N GLY A 136 -6.12 -18.14 7.18
CA GLY A 136 -5.79 -18.58 5.83
C GLY A 136 -6.18 -17.57 4.75
N LEU A 137 -6.19 -16.28 5.09
CA LEU A 137 -6.39 -15.17 4.16
C LEU A 137 -5.03 -14.76 3.57
N ARG A 138 -5.05 -14.44 2.27
CA ARG A 138 -3.91 -13.84 1.59
C ARG A 138 -3.73 -12.37 1.99
N VAL A 139 -2.50 -11.91 1.98
CA VAL A 139 -2.09 -10.60 2.47
C VAL A 139 -1.73 -9.70 1.30
N GLY A 140 -2.46 -8.59 1.18
CA GLY A 140 -2.18 -7.53 0.23
C GLY A 140 -1.86 -6.22 0.93
N PHE A 141 -0.93 -5.46 0.37
CA PHE A 141 -0.58 -4.13 0.83
C PHE A 141 -0.94 -3.09 -0.21
N TYR A 142 -1.78 -2.13 0.17
CA TYR A 142 -1.88 -0.87 -0.54
C TYR A 142 -0.68 0.01 -0.17
N TYR A 143 -0.07 0.63 -1.17
CA TYR A 143 1.00 1.60 -0.97
C TYR A 143 0.83 2.77 -1.94
N SER A 144 0.67 3.97 -1.41
CA SER A 144 0.67 5.15 -2.28
C SER A 144 2.08 5.51 -2.74
N LEU A 145 2.27 5.66 -4.04
CA LEU A 145 3.48 6.24 -4.63
C LEU A 145 3.59 7.73 -4.34
N SER A 146 2.47 8.46 -4.25
CA SER A 146 2.45 9.86 -3.81
C SER A 146 2.53 9.95 -2.28
N ASP A 147 3.20 10.99 -1.76
CA ASP A 147 3.34 11.22 -0.32
C ASP A 147 3.31 12.73 -0.04
N TRP A 148 2.15 13.25 0.34
CA TRP A 148 1.91 14.67 0.58
C TRP A 148 2.52 15.19 1.89
N HIS A 149 3.25 14.36 2.64
CA HIS A 149 3.98 14.75 3.85
C HIS A 149 5.50 14.86 3.63
N HIS A 150 6.08 14.06 2.72
CA HIS A 150 7.53 13.94 2.58
C HIS A 150 8.18 15.20 1.96
N ALA A 151 9.22 15.76 2.59
CA ALA A 151 9.86 17.00 2.12
C ALA A 151 10.42 16.95 0.68
N ASP A 152 10.94 15.79 0.25
CA ASP A 152 11.45 15.58 -1.12
C ASP A 152 10.36 15.17 -2.14
N TYR A 153 9.12 14.95 -1.69
CA TYR A 153 7.93 14.90 -2.52
C TYR A 153 7.06 16.09 -2.11
N PRO A 154 7.35 17.31 -2.64
CA PRO A 154 6.96 18.57 -2.03
C PRO A 154 5.57 18.52 -1.36
N PRO A 155 5.51 18.71 -0.02
CA PRO A 155 4.29 18.52 0.75
C PRO A 155 3.14 19.36 0.21
N PHE A 156 1.92 18.86 0.37
CA PHE A 156 0.76 19.63 -0.03
C PHE A 156 0.56 20.82 0.92
N THR A 157 0.35 22.01 0.37
CA THR A 157 0.10 23.23 1.15
C THR A 157 -1.25 23.86 0.79
N ALA A 158 -1.80 24.67 1.70
CA ALA A 158 -3.10 25.30 1.50
C ALA A 158 -3.15 26.21 0.24
N GLU A 159 -2.01 26.76 -0.21
CA GLU A 159 -1.90 27.56 -1.43
C GLU A 159 -2.15 26.75 -2.71
N GLN A 160 -2.08 25.41 -2.63
CA GLN A 160 -2.34 24.50 -3.74
C GLN A 160 -3.82 24.08 -3.82
N LEU A 161 -4.68 24.60 -2.94
CA LEU A 161 -6.12 24.35 -2.99
C LEU A 161 -6.80 25.08 -4.17
N PRO A 162 -7.81 24.46 -4.82
CA PRO A 162 -8.22 23.06 -4.65
C PRO A 162 -7.21 22.10 -5.30
N TYR A 163 -7.17 20.84 -4.83
CA TYR A 163 -6.29 19.81 -5.40
C TYR A 163 -6.40 19.72 -6.93
N ARG A 164 -5.24 19.74 -7.58
CA ARG A 164 -5.12 19.66 -9.03
C ARG A 164 -3.87 18.87 -9.40
N PHE A 165 -4.09 17.72 -10.02
CA PHE A 165 -3.01 16.82 -10.44
C PHE A 165 -1.99 17.52 -11.37
N ASP A 166 -2.43 18.52 -12.16
CA ASP A 166 -1.59 19.28 -13.10
C ASP A 166 -0.80 20.44 -12.45
N ARG A 167 -0.97 20.67 -11.14
CA ARG A 167 -0.36 21.81 -10.41
C ARG A 167 0.47 21.40 -9.20
N MET A 168 0.79 20.12 -9.09
CA MET A 168 1.68 19.65 -8.03
C MET A 168 3.09 20.19 -8.24
N THR A 169 3.73 20.62 -7.15
CA THR A 169 5.10 21.12 -7.19
C THR A 169 6.04 20.00 -7.64
N VAL A 170 6.85 20.29 -8.66
CA VAL A 170 7.78 19.31 -9.23
C VAL A 170 9.08 19.36 -8.41
N PRO A 171 9.53 18.23 -7.82
CA PRO A 171 10.80 18.16 -7.12
C PRO A 171 11.98 18.35 -8.08
N THR A 172 13.11 18.83 -7.57
CA THR A 172 14.39 18.78 -8.30
C THR A 172 14.83 17.32 -8.51
N ASP A 173 15.75 17.08 -9.44
CA ASP A 173 16.28 15.73 -9.68
C ASP A 173 16.88 15.11 -8.41
N GLU A 174 17.57 15.92 -7.60
CA GLU A 174 18.17 15.49 -6.33
C GLU A 174 17.11 15.09 -5.29
N GLN A 175 16.05 15.89 -5.15
CA GLN A 175 14.90 15.55 -4.30
C GLN A 175 14.23 14.26 -4.81
N ALA A 176 14.03 14.14 -6.12
CA ALA A 176 13.43 12.96 -6.72
C ALA A 176 14.23 11.68 -6.45
N GLU A 177 15.57 11.73 -6.51
CA GLU A 177 16.41 10.57 -6.13
C GLU A 177 16.27 10.20 -4.66
N ARG A 178 16.30 11.19 -3.75
CA ARG A 178 16.12 10.93 -2.30
C ARG A 178 14.75 10.33 -2.00
N TYR A 179 13.70 10.86 -2.62
CA TYR A 179 12.34 10.33 -2.45
C TYR A 179 12.22 8.91 -3.00
N ARG A 180 12.79 8.61 -4.17
CA ARG A 180 12.81 7.24 -4.71
C ARG A 180 13.58 6.27 -3.81
N ALA A 181 14.69 6.70 -3.22
CA ALA A 181 15.44 5.88 -2.26
C ALA A 181 14.62 5.59 -0.99
N TYR A 182 13.91 6.59 -0.47
CA TYR A 182 12.94 6.44 0.63
C TYR A 182 11.84 5.43 0.28
N LEU A 183 11.18 5.60 -0.86
CA LEU A 183 10.12 4.73 -1.36
C LEU A 183 10.60 3.27 -1.50
N MET A 184 11.75 3.05 -2.15
CA MET A 184 12.34 1.72 -2.32
C MET A 184 12.74 1.09 -0.98
N GLY A 185 13.18 1.91 -0.02
CA GLY A 185 13.45 1.51 1.34
C GLY A 185 12.22 0.98 2.06
N GLN A 186 11.14 1.75 2.06
CA GLN A 186 9.86 1.35 2.67
C GLN A 186 9.27 0.10 2.01
N LEU A 187 9.30 0.00 0.68
CA LEU A 187 8.86 -1.22 -0.01
C LEU A 187 9.69 -2.43 0.40
N ARG A 188 11.01 -2.27 0.57
CA ARG A 188 11.88 -3.36 1.05
C ARG A 188 11.51 -3.77 2.48
N GLU A 189 11.22 -2.84 3.38
CA GLU A 189 10.75 -3.16 4.73
C GLU A 189 9.46 -3.97 4.69
N LEU A 190 8.46 -3.51 3.93
CA LEU A 190 7.17 -4.20 3.79
C LEU A 190 7.33 -5.62 3.22
N LEU A 191 8.20 -5.79 2.23
CA LEU A 191 8.40 -7.07 1.55
C LEU A 191 9.35 -8.02 2.28
N THR A 192 10.03 -7.60 3.34
CA THR A 192 10.97 -8.47 4.09
C THR A 192 10.58 -8.64 5.55
N GLY A 193 9.94 -7.65 6.17
CA GLY A 193 9.59 -7.66 7.59
C GLY A 193 8.31 -8.43 7.92
N TYR A 194 7.41 -8.60 6.96
CA TYR A 194 6.06 -9.10 7.22
C TYR A 194 5.82 -10.51 6.67
N GLY A 195 6.83 -11.24 6.19
CA GLY A 195 6.69 -12.58 5.60
C GLY A 195 6.14 -12.58 4.16
N PRO A 196 5.58 -13.70 3.65
CA PRO A 196 5.04 -13.79 2.28
C PRO A 196 3.92 -12.79 2.00
N ILE A 197 4.09 -11.95 0.97
CA ILE A 197 3.09 -10.96 0.54
C ILE A 197 2.53 -11.38 -0.82
N ASP A 198 1.20 -11.43 -0.92
CA ASP A 198 0.52 -11.96 -2.10
C ASP A 198 0.22 -10.88 -3.15
N LEU A 199 0.03 -9.63 -2.71
CA LEU A 199 -0.45 -8.54 -3.57
C LEU A 199 0.11 -7.18 -3.14
N LEU A 200 0.58 -6.40 -4.11
CA LEU A 200 0.84 -4.96 -3.98
C LEU A 200 -0.19 -4.18 -4.79
N TRP A 201 -0.87 -3.26 -4.13
CA TRP A 201 -1.82 -2.35 -4.73
C TRP A 201 -1.25 -0.93 -4.68
N PHE A 202 -0.67 -0.48 -5.78
CA PHE A 202 -0.11 0.86 -5.90
C PHE A 202 -1.19 1.89 -6.21
N ASP A 203 -0.93 3.12 -5.77
CA ASP A 203 -1.79 4.25 -6.06
C ASP A 203 -1.04 5.57 -6.16
N GLY A 204 -1.69 6.65 -6.61
CA GLY A 204 -1.09 7.98 -6.62
C GLY A 204 -0.08 8.22 -7.74
N GLN A 205 0.03 7.29 -8.71
CA GLN A 205 0.99 7.41 -9.81
C GLN A 205 0.72 8.63 -10.72
N TRP A 206 -0.54 9.10 -10.78
CA TRP A 206 -0.99 10.13 -11.74
C TRP A 206 -0.35 11.51 -11.57
N GLU A 207 0.25 11.79 -10.42
CA GLU A 207 0.86 13.10 -10.17
C GLU A 207 2.20 13.31 -10.91
N ARG A 208 2.79 12.24 -11.45
CA ARG A 208 4.07 12.31 -12.18
C ARG A 208 4.01 11.43 -13.45
N PRO A 209 4.81 11.75 -14.48
CA PRO A 209 4.93 10.86 -15.65
C PRO A 209 5.41 9.47 -15.24
N GLY A 210 4.89 8.42 -15.87
CA GLY A 210 5.21 7.02 -15.54
C GLY A 210 6.70 6.72 -15.29
N PRO A 211 7.63 7.12 -16.17
CA PRO A 211 9.07 6.89 -15.98
C PRO A 211 9.67 7.53 -14.73
N TRP A 212 9.06 8.58 -14.18
CA TRP A 212 9.53 9.27 -12.98
C TRP A 212 9.55 8.33 -11.76
N TRP A 213 8.62 7.37 -11.71
CA TRP A 213 8.47 6.40 -10.62
C TRP A 213 9.47 5.25 -10.66
N ARG A 214 10.23 5.10 -11.76
CA ARG A 214 11.09 3.91 -12.00
C ARG A 214 10.36 2.58 -11.73
N PRO A 215 9.21 2.33 -12.38
CA PRO A 215 8.36 1.19 -12.05
C PRO A 215 9.04 -0.17 -12.29
N ALA A 216 10.02 -0.23 -13.20
CA ALA A 216 10.82 -1.43 -13.43
C ALA A 216 11.62 -1.84 -12.17
N ASP A 217 12.29 -0.88 -11.52
CA ASP A 217 13.08 -1.11 -10.30
C ASP A 217 12.18 -1.59 -9.16
N ILE A 218 11.00 -0.97 -9.01
CA ILE A 218 9.98 -1.37 -8.02
C ILE A 218 9.51 -2.81 -8.27
N ALA A 219 9.16 -3.14 -9.52
CA ALA A 219 8.69 -4.47 -9.89
C ALA A 219 9.80 -5.53 -9.73
N GLU A 220 11.04 -5.19 -10.04
CA GLU A 220 12.21 -6.06 -9.84
C GLU A 220 12.44 -6.34 -8.35
N LEU A 221 12.41 -5.30 -7.50
CA LEU A 221 12.49 -5.47 -6.06
C LEU A 221 11.40 -6.43 -5.56
N ALA A 222 10.14 -6.16 -5.91
CA ALA A 222 9.01 -6.97 -5.47
C ALA A 222 9.15 -8.43 -5.90
N ARG A 223 9.46 -8.68 -7.17
CA ARG A 223 9.51 -10.03 -7.76
C ARG A 223 10.80 -10.78 -7.40
N SER A 224 11.88 -10.09 -7.04
CA SER A 224 13.08 -10.74 -6.50
C SER A 224 12.86 -11.29 -5.09
N LEU A 225 12.00 -10.65 -4.30
CA LEU A 225 11.64 -11.06 -2.94
C LEU A 225 10.46 -12.04 -2.91
N HIS A 226 9.46 -11.82 -3.76
CA HIS A 226 8.24 -12.62 -3.88
C HIS A 226 7.94 -12.88 -5.37
N PRO A 227 8.45 -13.96 -5.97
CA PRO A 227 8.33 -14.21 -7.42
C PRO A 227 6.90 -14.26 -7.98
N ASP A 228 5.95 -14.66 -7.12
CA ASP A 228 4.53 -14.84 -7.44
C ASP A 228 3.64 -13.66 -7.00
N ILE A 229 4.23 -12.57 -6.49
CA ILE A 229 3.47 -11.39 -6.04
C ILE A 229 2.72 -10.75 -7.20
N LEU A 230 1.48 -10.37 -6.94
CA LEU A 230 0.65 -9.62 -7.87
C LEU A 230 0.83 -8.12 -7.70
N ILE A 231 0.89 -7.38 -8.81
CA ILE A 231 0.97 -5.92 -8.83
C ILE A 231 -0.18 -5.38 -9.66
N ASN A 232 -0.90 -4.33 -9.23
CA ASN A 232 -1.96 -3.73 -10.06
C ASN A 232 -1.41 -2.84 -11.20
N ASP A 233 -2.25 -2.55 -12.19
CA ASP A 233 -1.97 -1.67 -13.34
C ASP A 233 -1.53 -0.23 -13.00
N ARG A 234 -1.77 0.20 -11.76
CA ARG A 234 -1.33 1.51 -11.25
C ARG A 234 0.16 1.59 -10.95
N LEU A 235 0.91 0.50 -11.04
CA LEU A 235 2.35 0.59 -11.29
C LEU A 235 2.59 0.71 -12.81
N PRO A 236 2.99 1.89 -13.33
CA PRO A 236 2.93 2.15 -14.77
C PRO A 236 3.69 1.13 -15.62
N GLY A 237 2.97 0.36 -16.43
CA GLY A 237 3.55 -0.62 -17.37
C GLY A 237 3.98 -1.95 -16.75
N HIS A 238 3.70 -2.20 -15.47
CA HIS A 238 4.16 -3.41 -14.76
C HIS A 238 3.06 -4.17 -14.01
N GLY A 239 1.79 -3.80 -14.18
CA GLY A 239 0.66 -4.48 -13.56
C GLY A 239 0.29 -5.82 -14.17
N ASP A 240 -0.23 -6.70 -13.33
CA ASP A 240 -0.72 -8.04 -13.62
C ASP A 240 -2.27 -8.09 -13.70
N PHE A 241 -2.98 -7.08 -13.16
CA PHE A 241 -4.45 -6.97 -13.15
C PHE A 241 -4.93 -5.52 -13.09
#